data_AF-A0A8J6E460-F1
#
_entry.id   AF-A0A8J6E460-F1
#
_cell.length_a   1.000
_cell.length_b   1.000
_cell.length_c   1.000
_cell.angle_alpha   90.00
_cell.angle_beta   90.00
_cell.angle_gamma   90.00
#
_symmetry.space_group_name_H-M   'P 1'
#
loop_
_entity.id
_entity.type
_entity.pdbx_description
1 polymer ?
#
loop_
_entity_poly.entity_id
_entity_poly.type
_entity_poly.pdbx_seq_one_letter_code
_entity_poly.pdbx_strand_id
1 'polypeptide(L)'
;MLSSLYLSVSGCASQEPAKREDQGAAAGDEKHFVDKHRTDLIQRVTLVAPILDDLLQMRLLPCEAYDTVRSINTNQEKMRALYDHVKSWGNKDKDKFLQSLRRHNSPLIRDLEEAKA
;
A
#
# COMPACT_ATOMS: atom_id res chain seq x y z
N MET A 1 -29.80 15.97 25.44
CA MET A 1 -28.36 16.26 25.26
C MET A 1 -27.67 14.94 24.96
N LEU A 2 -27.23 14.77 23.71
CA LEU A 2 -26.16 13.88 23.23
C LEU A 2 -26.32 12.36 23.48
N SER A 3 -26.11 11.42 22.57
CA SER A 3 -25.85 11.41 21.14
C SER A 3 -25.99 9.95 20.68
N SER A 4 -26.57 9.80 19.49
CA SER A 4 -26.39 8.74 18.49
C SER A 4 -25.38 7.61 18.74
N LEU A 5 -25.87 6.40 18.46
CA LEU A 5 -25.24 5.32 17.68
C LEU A 5 -23.71 5.34 17.52
N TYR A 6 -23.06 4.29 18.02
CA TYR A 6 -22.06 3.52 17.25
C TYR A 6 -22.35 2.03 17.49
N LEU A 7 -23.08 1.37 16.60
CA LEU A 7 -22.59 0.66 15.42
C LEU A 7 -21.74 -0.57 15.78
N SER A 8 -22.44 -1.70 15.83
CA SER A 8 -22.00 -3.02 15.37
C SER A 8 -20.51 -3.37 15.58
N VAL A 9 -20.23 -4.13 16.64
CA VAL A 9 -19.11 -5.06 16.65
C VAL A 9 -19.43 -6.14 15.61
N SER A 10 -19.13 -5.86 14.34
CA SER A 10 -19.00 -6.91 13.34
C SER A 10 -17.69 -7.61 13.64
N GLY A 11 -17.80 -8.76 14.30
CA GLY A 11 -16.68 -9.60 14.64
C GLY A 11 -15.78 -9.78 13.42
N CYS A 12 -14.49 -9.48 13.59
CA CYS A 12 -13.45 -9.98 12.72
C CYS A 12 -13.50 -11.50 12.85
N ALA A 13 -14.23 -12.13 11.94
CA ALA A 13 -14.25 -13.56 11.79
C ALA A 13 -12.81 -14.03 11.60
N SER A 14 -12.45 -14.99 12.44
CA SER A 14 -11.23 -15.77 12.43
C SER A 14 -10.73 -16.02 11.01
N GLN A 15 -9.51 -15.60 10.70
CA GLN A 15 -8.83 -16.06 9.51
C GLN A 15 -7.65 -16.93 9.92
N GLU A 16 -7.79 -18.22 9.60
CA GLU A 16 -6.74 -19.22 9.64
C GLU A 16 -5.47 -18.77 8.86
N PRO A 17 -4.29 -19.29 9.23
CA PRO A 17 -3.02 -18.86 8.67
C PRO A 17 -2.92 -19.26 7.20
N ALA A 18 -2.92 -18.27 6.31
CA ALA A 18 -2.57 -18.46 4.91
C ALA A 18 -1.09 -18.88 4.82
N LYS A 19 -0.87 -20.15 4.47
CA LYS A 19 0.41 -20.71 4.04
C LYS A 19 1.15 -19.72 3.15
N ARG A 20 2.27 -19.21 3.64
CA ARG A 20 3.32 -18.64 2.80
C ARG A 20 4.07 -19.82 2.20
N GLU A 21 3.75 -20.15 0.96
CA GLU A 21 4.65 -20.94 0.13
C GLU A 21 5.65 -19.95 -0.50
N ASP A 22 6.85 -20.05 0.02
CA ASP A 22 8.10 -19.46 -0.43
C ASP A 22 8.49 -19.98 -1.83
N GLN A 23 9.45 -19.29 -2.46
CA GLN A 23 10.24 -19.63 -3.65
C GLN A 23 9.65 -19.15 -4.99
N GLY A 24 10.36 -18.38 -5.82
CA GLY A 24 11.75 -17.98 -5.81
C GLY A 24 12.23 -17.76 -7.25
N ALA A 25 13.13 -16.79 -7.43
CA ALA A 25 14.00 -16.57 -8.58
C ALA A 25 13.41 -16.09 -9.92
N ALA A 26 13.72 -14.84 -10.26
CA ALA A 26 14.41 -14.55 -11.52
C ALA A 26 15.27 -13.30 -11.34
N ALA A 27 16.58 -13.50 -11.42
CA ALA A 27 17.58 -12.46 -11.47
C ALA A 27 17.33 -11.56 -12.69
N GLY A 28 16.90 -10.34 -12.41
CA GLY A 28 17.02 -9.19 -13.26
C GLY A 28 17.18 -8.02 -12.30
N ASP A 29 18.32 -7.34 -12.34
CA ASP A 29 18.68 -6.18 -11.51
C ASP A 29 17.80 -4.94 -11.81
N GLU A 30 16.58 -5.15 -12.32
CA GLU A 30 15.61 -4.11 -12.57
C GLU A 30 14.77 -3.90 -11.32
N LYS A 31 15.20 -2.92 -10.51
CA LYS A 31 14.37 -2.40 -9.42
C LYS A 31 12.99 -2.05 -9.99
N HIS A 32 11.95 -2.64 -9.41
CA HIS A 32 10.56 -2.35 -9.76
C HIS A 32 10.30 -0.83 -9.65
N PHE A 33 9.40 -0.29 -10.47
CA PHE A 33 9.10 1.15 -10.52
C PHE A 33 8.88 1.75 -9.12
N VAL A 34 8.10 1.07 -8.28
CA VAL A 34 7.78 1.50 -6.91
C VAL A 34 9.01 1.51 -5.98
N ASP A 35 9.96 0.61 -6.19
CA ASP A 35 11.21 0.59 -5.41
C ASP A 35 12.17 1.67 -5.90
N LYS A 36 12.20 1.92 -7.22
CA LYS A 36 13.02 2.96 -7.83
C LYS A 36 12.59 4.36 -7.40
N HIS A 37 11.29 4.63 -7.40
CA HIS A 37 10.72 5.95 -7.10
C HIS A 37 10.23 6.06 -5.64
N ARG A 38 10.75 5.22 -4.74
CA ARG A 38 10.32 5.18 -3.34
C ARG A 38 10.34 6.56 -2.68
N THR A 39 11.41 7.33 -2.84
CA THR A 39 11.56 8.65 -2.21
C THR A 39 10.51 9.63 -2.72
N ASP A 40 10.32 9.70 -4.03
CA ASP A 40 9.32 10.58 -4.64
C ASP A 40 7.90 10.20 -4.24
N LEU A 41 7.60 8.90 -4.23
CA LEU A 41 6.29 8.40 -3.82
C LEU A 41 6.01 8.69 -2.34
N ILE A 42 7.02 8.62 -1.47
CA ILE A 42 6.86 9.00 -0.06
C ILE A 42 6.60 10.51 0.09
N GLN A 43 7.30 11.35 -0.66
CA GLN A 43 7.21 12.81 -0.50
C GLN A 43 5.97 13.42 -1.17
N ARG A 44 5.57 12.88 -2.33
CA ARG A 44 4.62 13.53 -3.23
C ARG A 44 3.22 12.91 -3.23
N VAL A 45 3.05 11.69 -2.72
CA VAL A 45 1.72 11.08 -2.59
C VAL A 45 0.95 11.79 -1.48
N THR A 46 -0.16 12.43 -1.85
CA THR A 46 -1.06 13.13 -0.92
C THR A 46 -2.27 12.27 -0.55
N LEU A 47 -2.71 11.39 -1.45
CA LEU A 47 -3.90 10.55 -1.27
C LEU A 47 -3.54 9.13 -0.83
N VAL A 48 -3.02 8.99 0.39
CA VAL A 48 -2.61 7.68 0.94
C VAL A 48 -3.78 6.82 1.40
N ALA A 49 -4.81 7.44 1.99
CA ALA A 49 -6.00 6.73 2.49
C ALA A 49 -6.69 5.86 1.42
N PRO A 50 -7.05 6.36 0.22
CA PRO A 50 -7.70 5.53 -0.79
C PRO A 50 -6.77 4.45 -1.37
N ILE A 51 -5.45 4.67 -1.36
CA ILE A 51 -4.48 3.62 -1.74
C ILE A 51 -4.51 2.48 -0.71
N LEU A 52 -4.53 2.81 0.59
CA LEU A 52 -4.61 1.80 1.65
C LEU A 52 -5.92 1.00 1.56
N ASP A 53 -7.04 1.65 1.25
CA ASP A 53 -8.34 1.00 1.11
C ASP A 53 -8.33 -0.02 -0.04
N ASP A 54 -7.78 0.37 -1.19
CA ASP A 54 -7.57 -0.52 -2.34
C ASP A 54 -6.66 -1.72 -1.98
N LEU A 55 -5.57 -1.48 -1.26
CA LEU A 55 -4.62 -2.51 -0.84
C LEU A 55 -5.23 -3.53 0.13
N LEU A 56 -6.08 -3.05 1.03
CA LEU A 56 -6.86 -3.89 1.95
C LEU A 56 -7.86 -4.74 1.15
N GLN A 57 -8.58 -4.15 0.20
CA GLN A 57 -9.52 -4.87 -0.66
C GLN A 57 -8.83 -5.95 -1.50
N MET A 58 -7.63 -5.67 -1.99
CA MET A 58 -6.80 -6.62 -2.74
C MET A 58 -6.11 -7.68 -1.87
N ARG A 59 -6.32 -7.66 -0.55
CA ARG A 59 -5.69 -8.56 0.44
C ARG A 59 -4.16 -8.55 0.40
N LEU A 60 -3.56 -7.43 -0.01
CA LEU A 60 -2.10 -7.24 0.01
C LEU A 60 -1.60 -6.78 1.37
N LEU A 61 -2.48 -6.13 2.14
CA LEU A 61 -2.20 -5.65 3.47
C LEU A 61 -3.20 -6.29 4.45
N PRO A 62 -2.76 -6.95 5.53
CA PRO A 62 -3.65 -7.43 6.57
C PRO A 62 -4.25 -6.26 7.35
N CYS A 63 -5.43 -6.45 7.96
CA CYS A 63 -6.15 -5.41 8.70
C CYS A 63 -5.27 -4.75 9.78
N GLU A 64 -4.49 -5.53 10.52
CA GLU A 64 -3.59 -4.99 11.57
C GLU A 64 -2.58 -3.98 11.00
N ALA A 65 -1.99 -4.31 9.84
CA ALA A 65 -1.04 -3.42 9.17
C ALA A 65 -1.77 -2.20 8.57
N TYR A 66 -2.98 -2.40 8.04
CA TYR A 66 -3.82 -1.30 7.56
C TYR A 66 -4.13 -0.31 8.67
N ASP A 67 -4.62 -0.76 9.83
CA ASP A 67 -4.97 0.09 10.96
C ASP A 67 -3.74 0.81 11.52
N THR A 68 -2.62 0.09 11.61
CA THR A 68 -1.34 0.68 12.03
C THR A 68 -0.94 1.82 11.10
N VAL A 69 -0.93 1.59 9.78
CA VAL A 69 -0.56 2.64 8.83
C VAL A 69 -1.62 3.75 8.83
N ARG A 70 -2.91 3.44 8.91
CA ARG A 70 -4.00 4.42 8.91
C ARG A 70 -3.94 5.36 10.13
N SER A 71 -3.49 4.84 11.28
CA SER A 71 -3.35 5.59 12.54
C SER A 71 -2.27 6.66 12.53
N ILE A 72 -1.33 6.61 11.58
CA ILE A 72 -0.25 7.60 11.46
C ILE A 72 -0.83 8.98 11.10
N ASN A 73 -0.19 10.06 11.54
CA ASN A 73 -0.72 11.41 11.32
C ASN A 73 -0.40 11.94 9.91
N THR A 74 0.83 11.76 9.43
CA THR A 74 1.28 12.37 8.17
C THR A 74 1.27 11.37 7.01
N ASN A 75 0.96 11.85 5.79
CA ASN A 75 0.95 11.00 4.59
C ASN A 75 2.35 10.45 4.26
N GLN A 76 3.39 11.22 4.53
CA GLN A 76 4.77 10.82 4.30
C GLN A 76 5.19 9.67 5.21
N GLU A 77 4.84 9.74 6.50
CA GLU A 77 5.11 8.65 7.44
C GLU A 77 4.25 7.42 7.14
N LYS A 78 2.98 7.60 6.72
CA LYS A 78 2.13 6.50 6.25
C LYS A 78 2.78 5.73 5.12
N MET A 79 3.23 6.44 4.09
CA MET A 79 3.91 5.83 2.96
C MET A 79 5.20 5.15 3.41
N ARG A 80 5.99 5.76 4.30
CA ARG A 80 7.22 5.16 4.83
C ARG A 80 6.95 3.82 5.53
N ALA A 81 5.94 3.76 6.40
CA ALA A 81 5.53 2.54 7.10
C ALA A 81 4.92 1.49 6.16
N LEU A 82 4.17 1.92 5.14
CA LEU A 82 3.66 1.03 4.10
C LEU A 82 4.81 0.37 3.33
N TYR A 83 5.87 1.12 3.01
CA TYR A 83 7.04 0.57 2.32
C TYR A 83 7.77 -0.53 3.09
N ASP A 84 7.66 -0.56 4.43
CA ASP A 84 8.19 -1.68 5.22
C ASP A 84 7.46 -2.99 4.94
N HIS A 85 6.23 -2.94 4.44
CA HIS A 85 5.47 -4.11 3.98
C HIS A 85 5.79 -4.41 2.50
N VAL A 86 5.88 -3.37 1.67
CA VAL A 86 6.22 -3.47 0.23
C VAL A 86 7.55 -4.18 -0.02
N LYS A 87 8.53 -4.08 0.90
CA LYS A 87 9.80 -4.81 0.78
C LYS A 87 9.64 -6.33 0.75
N SER A 88 8.56 -6.84 1.34
CA SER A 88 8.22 -8.27 1.38
C SER A 88 7.31 -8.71 0.22
N TRP A 89 6.83 -7.77 -0.60
CA TRP A 89 5.93 -8.04 -1.70
C TRP A 89 6.66 -8.54 -2.95
N GLY A 90 6.03 -9.46 -3.67
CA GLY A 90 6.50 -9.89 -4.99
C GLY A 90 6.15 -8.89 -6.08
N ASN A 91 6.72 -9.05 -7.28
CA ASN A 91 6.49 -8.15 -8.42
C ASN A 91 4.99 -7.96 -8.73
N LYS A 92 4.20 -9.04 -8.69
CA LYS A 92 2.73 -8.98 -8.93
C LYS A 92 1.99 -8.09 -7.93
N ASP A 93 2.44 -8.06 -6.68
CA ASP A 93 1.81 -7.25 -5.63
C ASP A 93 2.27 -5.79 -5.74
N LYS A 94 3.53 -5.57 -6.13
CA LYS A 94 4.05 -4.24 -6.48
C LYS A 94 3.37 -3.65 -7.71
N ASP A 95 3.00 -4.46 -8.70
CA ASP A 95 2.21 -4.04 -9.86
C ASP A 95 0.80 -3.57 -9.46
N LYS A 96 0.13 -4.31 -8.58
CA LYS A 96 -1.17 -3.90 -8.02
C LYS A 96 -1.08 -2.60 -7.24
N PHE A 97 -0.02 -2.44 -6.44
CA PHE A 97 0.25 -1.19 -5.74
C PHE A 97 0.47 -0.03 -6.71
N LEU A 98 1.24 -0.24 -7.78
CA LEU A 98 1.41 0.74 -8.84
C LEU A 98 0.09 1.08 -9.53
N GLN A 99 -0.80 0.11 -9.73
CA GLN A 99 -2.13 0.33 -10.29
C GLN A 99 -2.99 1.23 -9.39
N SER A 100 -2.98 1.00 -8.06
CA SER A 100 -3.67 1.89 -7.11
C SER A 100 -3.06 3.30 -7.08
N LEU A 101 -1.73 3.40 -7.15
CA LEU A 101 -1.06 4.69 -7.27
C LEU A 101 -1.47 5.43 -8.54
N ARG A 102 -1.57 4.74 -9.68
CA ARG A 102 -2.05 5.33 -10.95
C ARG A 102 -3.51 5.75 -10.88
N ARG A 103 -4.36 4.99 -10.18
CA ARG A 103 -5.78 5.32 -10.02
C ARG A 103 -5.98 6.61 -9.24
N HIS A 104 -5.29 6.75 -8.11
CA HIS A 104 -5.52 7.86 -7.18
C HIS A 104 -4.57 9.04 -7.39
N ASN A 105 -3.39 8.80 -7.97
CA ASN A 105 -2.34 9.79 -8.19
C ASN A 105 -1.75 9.67 -9.60
N SER A 106 -2.61 9.50 -10.62
CA SER A 106 -2.22 9.47 -12.04
C SER A 106 -1.21 10.55 -12.47
N PRO A 107 -1.41 11.84 -12.16
CA PRO A 107 -0.46 12.88 -12.61
C PRO A 107 0.93 12.72 -11.98
N LEU A 108 1.01 12.23 -10.74
CA LEU A 108 2.29 11.95 -10.08
C LEU A 108 3.03 10.81 -10.78
N ILE A 109 2.32 9.73 -11.13
CA ILE A 109 2.95 8.59 -11.80
C ILE A 109 3.44 8.98 -13.18
N ARG A 110 2.65 9.73 -13.95
CA ARG A 110 3.09 10.25 -15.25
C ARG A 110 4.34 11.11 -15.12
N ASP A 111 4.38 12.02 -14.14
CA ASP A 111 5.55 12.87 -13.91
C ASP A 111 6.80 12.05 -13.52
N LEU A 112 6.64 10.98 -12.74
CA LEU A 112 7.74 10.08 -12.38
C LEU A 112 8.21 9.19 -13.55
N GLU A 113 7.31 8.88 -14.48
CA GLU A 113 7.64 8.19 -15.74
C GLU A 113 8.39 9.11 -16.71
N GLU A 114 7.96 10.37 -16.84
CA GLU A 114 8.56 11.39 -17.70
C GLU A 114 9.90 11.91 -17.15
N ALA A 115 10.07 11.99 -15.83
CA ALA A 115 11.34 12.35 -15.19
C ALA A 115 12.47 11.32 -15.41
N LYS A 116 12.17 10.22 -16.14
CA LYS A 116 13.13 9.20 -16.59
C LYS A 116 13.52 9.35 -18.08
N ALA A 117 13.30 10.52 -18.70
CA ALA A 117 13.79 10.87 -20.04
C ALA A 117 15.17 11.55 -20.00
#